data_AF-A0A9P6JJI6-F1
#
_entry.id   AF-A0A9P6JJI6-F1
#
_cell.length_a   1.000
_cell.length_b   1.000
_cell.length_c   1.000
_cell.angle_alpha   90.00
_cell.angle_beta   90.00
_cell.angle_gamma   90.00
#
_symmetry.space_group_name_H-M   'P 1'
#
loop_
_entity.id
_entity.type
_entity.pdbx_description
1 polymer ?
#
loop_
_entity_poly.entity_id
_entity_poly.type
_entity_poly.pdbx_seq_one_letter_code
_entity_poly.pdbx_strand_id
1 'polypeptide(L)'
;MLAFNFLLASVALFITGVHASPTVYPEFIPGPGLPSLKSLNLTSKNLYDMKPQWISTPPSELEARSFNNECLQPTANVDDTISCFNYLVSIGNSECTVPANLNENAYFVAMGEAMIVGLNQHETAGATSSSCRDVALAVQWLFINCNQGGRVGGRAVANGNGDLVVEVQRSPYY
;
A
#
# COMPACT_ATOMS: atom_id res chain seq x y z
N MET A 1 24.88 -74.31 -16.71
CA MET A 1 25.02 -72.99 -17.36
C MET A 1 23.66 -72.30 -17.28
N LEU A 2 23.49 -71.35 -16.36
CA LEU A 2 22.23 -70.61 -16.17
C LEU A 2 22.41 -69.22 -16.78
N ALA A 3 21.60 -68.88 -17.77
CA ALA A 3 21.60 -67.57 -18.42
C ALA A 3 20.70 -66.59 -17.61
N PHE A 4 21.29 -65.53 -17.10
CA PHE A 4 20.60 -64.43 -16.42
C PHE A 4 20.24 -63.37 -17.46
N ASN A 5 18.96 -63.21 -17.76
CA ASN A 5 18.46 -62.13 -18.61
C ASN A 5 18.27 -60.86 -17.76
N PHE A 6 19.10 -59.84 -17.99
CA PHE A 6 18.91 -58.51 -17.42
C PHE A 6 17.91 -57.72 -18.26
N LEU A 7 16.76 -57.40 -17.66
CA LEU A 7 15.75 -56.51 -18.24
C LEU A 7 16.13 -55.05 -17.89
N LEU A 8 16.51 -54.25 -18.89
CA LEU A 8 16.74 -52.81 -18.74
C LEU A 8 15.40 -52.07 -18.89
N ALA A 9 14.90 -51.49 -17.80
CA ALA A 9 13.74 -50.60 -17.84
C ALA A 9 14.20 -49.14 -18.01
N SER A 10 13.92 -48.54 -19.16
CA SER A 10 14.22 -47.15 -19.47
C SER A 10 13.22 -46.22 -18.79
N VAL A 11 13.66 -45.46 -17.78
CA VAL A 11 12.84 -44.42 -17.12
C VAL A 11 12.91 -43.15 -17.97
N ALA A 12 11.81 -42.79 -18.62
CA ALA A 12 11.67 -41.52 -19.32
C ALA A 12 11.30 -40.40 -18.32
N LEU A 13 12.21 -39.45 -18.09
CA LEU A 13 11.91 -38.21 -17.36
C LEU A 13 11.10 -37.27 -18.27
N PHE A 14 9.82 -37.10 -17.98
CA PHE A 14 9.03 -36.00 -18.52
C PHE A 14 9.36 -34.72 -17.75
N ILE A 15 10.13 -33.82 -18.37
CA ILE A 15 10.35 -32.48 -17.83
C ILE A 15 9.07 -31.68 -18.09
N THR A 16 8.21 -31.54 -17.08
CA THR A 16 7.08 -30.63 -17.14
C THR A 16 7.60 -29.20 -17.05
N GLY A 17 7.69 -28.53 -18.18
CA GLY A 17 7.95 -27.09 -18.22
C GLY A 17 6.79 -26.35 -17.53
N VAL A 18 7.04 -25.81 -16.34
CA VAL A 18 6.11 -24.92 -15.64
C VAL A 18 6.06 -23.62 -16.45
N HIS A 19 5.01 -23.45 -17.27
CA HIS A 19 4.69 -22.15 -17.86
C HIS A 19 4.10 -21.27 -16.75
N ALA A 20 4.91 -20.35 -16.22
CA ALA A 20 4.39 -19.28 -15.38
C ALA A 20 3.59 -18.33 -16.27
N SER A 21 2.27 -18.23 -16.03
CA SER A 21 1.44 -17.18 -16.63
C SER A 21 2.00 -15.80 -16.26
N PRO A 22 1.92 -14.79 -17.16
CA PRO A 22 2.34 -13.44 -16.82
C PRO A 22 1.55 -12.94 -15.62
N THR A 23 2.25 -12.55 -14.56
CA THR A 23 1.65 -11.91 -13.39
C THR A 23 1.06 -10.58 -13.82
N VAL A 24 -0.26 -10.44 -13.69
CA VAL A 24 -0.97 -9.18 -13.94
C VAL A 24 -1.03 -8.41 -12.63
N TYR A 25 -0.49 -7.19 -12.64
CA TYR A 25 -0.54 -6.29 -11.49
C TYR A 25 -1.74 -5.35 -11.61
N PRO A 26 -2.39 -4.97 -10.50
CA PRO A 26 -3.45 -3.98 -10.52
C PRO A 26 -3.00 -2.64 -11.14
N GLU A 27 -4.00 -1.91 -11.64
CA GLU A 27 -3.85 -0.56 -12.12
C GLU A 27 -3.45 0.35 -10.95
N PHE A 28 -2.51 1.25 -11.22
CA PHE A 28 -2.08 2.26 -10.28
C PHE A 28 -2.79 3.58 -10.59
N ILE A 29 -3.41 4.17 -9.58
CA ILE A 29 -4.12 5.45 -9.71
C ILE A 29 -3.55 6.42 -8.67
N PRO A 30 -2.73 7.42 -9.07
CA PRO A 30 -2.23 8.42 -8.14
C PRO A 30 -3.35 9.39 -7.74
N GLY A 31 -3.28 9.90 -6.51
CA GLY A 31 -4.11 11.02 -6.07
C GLY A 31 -3.90 12.28 -6.92
N PRO A 32 -4.87 13.20 -6.96
CA PRO A 32 -4.75 14.45 -7.70
C PRO A 32 -3.47 15.21 -7.35
N GLY A 33 -2.73 15.67 -8.36
CA GLY A 33 -1.49 16.43 -8.19
C GLY A 33 -0.25 15.61 -7.82
N LEU A 34 -0.39 14.32 -7.49
CA LEU A 34 0.75 13.46 -7.16
C LEU A 34 1.39 12.82 -8.41
N PRO A 35 2.70 12.50 -8.37
CA PRO A 35 3.42 11.98 -9.53
C PRO A 35 2.88 10.64 -10.04
N SER A 36 2.87 10.46 -11.37
CA SER A 36 2.64 9.13 -11.96
C SER A 36 3.84 8.20 -11.73
N LEU A 37 3.65 6.88 -11.82
CA LEU A 37 4.79 5.93 -11.79
C LEU A 37 5.76 6.18 -12.95
N LYS A 38 5.26 6.53 -14.13
CA LYS A 38 6.09 6.82 -15.29
C LYS A 38 7.05 7.98 -15.03
N SER A 39 6.58 9.05 -14.37
CA SER A 39 7.45 10.18 -13.98
C SER A 39 8.50 9.82 -12.94
N LEU A 40 8.27 8.77 -12.15
CA LEU A 40 9.20 8.25 -11.16
C LEU A 40 10.10 7.12 -11.70
N ASN A 41 9.95 6.75 -12.98
CA ASN A 41 10.59 5.58 -13.58
C ASN A 41 10.28 4.28 -12.81
N LEU A 42 9.02 4.13 -12.37
CA LEU A 42 8.47 2.98 -11.67
C LEU A 42 7.36 2.32 -12.49
N THR A 43 7.00 1.11 -12.08
CA THR A 43 5.85 0.33 -12.59
C THR A 43 5.09 -0.28 -11.41
N SER A 44 3.84 -0.72 -11.61
CA SER A 44 3.08 -1.42 -10.56
C SER A 44 3.87 -2.62 -10.02
N LYS A 45 4.50 -3.41 -10.91
CA LYS A 45 5.38 -4.52 -10.54
C LYS A 45 6.48 -4.10 -9.56
N ASN A 46 7.14 -2.96 -9.82
CA ASN A 46 8.17 -2.48 -8.93
C ASN A 46 7.64 -2.22 -7.51
N LEU A 47 6.42 -1.68 -7.37
CA LEU A 47 5.82 -1.42 -6.06
C LEU A 47 5.49 -2.70 -5.28
N TYR A 48 5.01 -3.76 -5.95
CA TYR A 48 4.75 -5.05 -5.29
C TYR A 48 6.05 -5.80 -4.93
N ASP A 49 7.09 -5.68 -5.74
CA ASP A 49 8.37 -6.35 -5.49
C ASP A 49 9.21 -5.62 -4.43
N MET A 50 8.94 -4.34 -4.18
CA MET A 50 9.62 -3.54 -3.16
C MET A 50 9.30 -4.09 -1.76
N LYS A 51 10.35 -4.42 -1.01
CA LYS A 51 10.20 -4.69 0.42
C LYS A 51 9.88 -3.38 1.14
N PRO A 52 8.92 -3.35 2.07
CA PRO A 52 8.64 -2.17 2.88
C PRO A 52 9.92 -1.64 3.53
N GLN A 53 10.30 -0.41 3.20
CA GLN A 53 11.34 0.30 3.93
C GLN A 53 10.72 0.90 5.19
N TRP A 54 10.81 0.17 6.30
CA TRP A 54 10.25 0.58 7.57
C TRP A 54 10.72 1.99 7.94
N ILE A 55 9.77 2.90 8.08
CA ILE A 55 10.02 4.25 8.56
C ILE A 55 10.14 4.16 10.08
N SER A 56 11.33 4.45 10.60
CA SER A 56 11.62 4.53 12.03
C SER A 56 11.72 6.00 12.46
N THR A 57 10.60 6.72 12.35
CA THR A 57 10.51 8.07 12.93
C THR A 57 9.75 7.96 14.24
N PRO A 58 10.29 8.44 15.37
CA PRO A 58 9.50 8.54 16.59
C PRO A 58 8.32 9.49 16.36
N PRO A 59 7.18 9.27 17.02
CA PRO A 59 6.07 10.20 16.98
C PRO A 59 6.52 11.64 17.20
N SER A 60 6.17 12.55 16.30
CA SER A 60 6.35 13.98 16.56
C SER A 60 5.45 14.38 17.75
N GLU A 61 5.81 15.41 18.52
CA GLU A 61 4.95 15.90 19.62
C GLU A 61 3.54 16.34 19.13
N LEU A 62 3.34 16.50 17.81
CA LEU A 62 2.06 16.80 17.19
C LEU A 62 1.12 15.59 17.12
N GLU A 63 1.64 14.36 17.04
CA GLU A 63 0.84 13.11 17.11
C GLU A 63 0.12 12.94 18.46
N ALA A 64 0.55 13.65 19.50
CA ALA A 64 -0.08 13.58 20.82
C ALA A 64 -1.42 14.33 20.91
N ARG A 65 -1.90 14.99 19.84
CA ARG A 65 -3.04 15.92 19.88
C ARG A 65 -4.36 15.36 19.34
N SER A 66 -4.83 14.24 19.91
CA SER A 66 -6.27 13.93 20.08
C SER A 66 -6.98 12.95 19.14
N PHE A 67 -6.32 12.33 18.15
CA PHE A 67 -6.91 11.20 17.43
C PHE A 67 -6.19 9.90 17.79
N ASN A 68 -6.96 8.91 18.27
CA ASN A 68 -6.43 7.59 18.56
C ASN A 68 -6.48 6.76 17.29
N ASN A 69 -5.33 6.22 16.88
CA ASN A 69 -5.29 5.27 15.78
C ASN A 69 -6.25 4.10 16.08
N GLU A 70 -7.05 3.71 15.09
CA GLU A 70 -8.12 2.74 15.23
C GLU A 70 -8.10 1.71 14.11
N CYS A 71 -8.31 0.44 14.46
CA CYS A 71 -8.58 -0.60 13.48
C CYS A 71 -10.07 -0.65 13.20
N LEU A 72 -10.43 -0.61 11.92
CA LEU A 72 -11.81 -0.73 11.45
C LEU A 72 -11.99 -2.08 10.75
N GLN A 73 -13.12 -2.28 10.08
CA GLN A 73 -13.35 -3.49 9.32
C GLN A 73 -12.26 -3.65 8.23
N PRO A 74 -11.52 -4.78 8.19
CA PRO A 74 -10.40 -4.95 7.27
C PRO A 74 -10.91 -5.25 5.85
N THR A 75 -10.82 -4.25 4.97
CA THR A 75 -11.47 -4.27 3.66
C THR A 75 -10.53 -4.23 2.47
N ALA A 76 -9.24 -3.93 2.64
CA ALA A 76 -8.24 -3.91 1.57
C ALA A 76 -7.25 -5.07 1.72
N ASN A 77 -6.71 -5.61 0.61
CA ASN A 77 -5.62 -6.59 0.65
C ASN A 77 -4.33 -5.94 1.21
N VAL A 78 -3.58 -6.68 2.02
CA VAL A 78 -2.35 -6.17 2.65
C VAL A 78 -1.23 -5.87 1.65
N ASP A 79 -1.07 -6.68 0.59
CA ASP A 79 -0.04 -6.47 -0.44
C ASP A 79 -0.34 -5.23 -1.28
N ASP A 80 -1.61 -4.98 -1.56
CA ASP A 80 -2.09 -3.76 -2.21
C ASP A 80 -1.82 -2.53 -1.31
N THR A 81 -2.09 -2.66 -0.01
CA THR A 81 -1.83 -1.60 0.99
C THR A 81 -0.34 -1.30 1.09
N ILE A 82 0.51 -2.32 1.12
CA ILE A 82 1.97 -2.19 1.14
C ILE A 82 2.49 -1.55 -0.17
N SER A 83 1.88 -1.87 -1.31
CA SER A 83 2.25 -1.25 -2.60
C SER A 83 1.93 0.25 -2.63
N CYS A 84 0.77 0.63 -2.08
CA CYS A 84 0.43 2.04 -1.84
C CYS A 84 1.45 2.72 -0.91
N PHE A 85 1.82 2.06 0.21
CA PHE A 85 2.87 2.55 1.11
C PHE A 85 4.21 2.77 0.39
N ASN A 86 4.65 1.81 -0.42
CA ASN A 86 5.92 1.90 -1.16
C ASN A 86 5.92 3.09 -2.14
N TYR A 87 4.78 3.37 -2.78
CA TYR A 87 4.64 4.57 -3.60
C TYR A 87 4.78 5.85 -2.78
N LEU A 88 4.07 5.96 -1.65
CA LEU A 88 4.14 7.14 -0.77
C LEU A 88 5.56 7.38 -0.23
N VAL A 89 6.28 6.31 0.12
CA VAL A 89 7.71 6.38 0.48
C VAL A 89 8.56 6.90 -0.67
N SER A 90 8.29 6.45 -1.91
CA SER A 90 9.07 6.86 -3.09
C SER A 90 8.94 8.34 -3.44
N ILE A 91 7.80 8.96 -3.13
CA ILE A 91 7.55 10.40 -3.35
C ILE A 91 7.88 11.26 -2.12
N GLY A 92 8.13 10.62 -0.98
CA GLY A 92 8.78 11.20 0.19
C GLY A 92 8.18 12.54 0.65
N ASN A 93 8.93 13.62 0.41
CA ASN A 93 8.58 14.98 0.84
C ASN A 93 7.55 15.69 -0.05
N SER A 94 6.97 15.00 -1.04
CA SER A 94 5.83 15.54 -1.78
C SER A 94 4.65 15.76 -0.84
N GLU A 95 3.87 16.81 -1.06
CA GLU A 95 2.72 17.13 -0.22
C GLU A 95 1.53 16.24 -0.54
N CYS A 96 1.10 15.44 0.44
CA CYS A 96 -0.16 14.71 0.40
C CYS A 96 -1.25 15.63 0.98
N THR A 97 -2.01 16.26 0.09
CA THR A 97 -2.95 17.34 0.45
C THR A 97 -4.40 16.84 0.44
N VAL A 98 -5.13 17.14 1.51
CA VAL A 98 -6.59 17.08 1.58
C VAL A 98 -7.12 18.48 1.21
N PRO A 99 -7.85 18.62 0.09
CA PRO A 99 -8.33 19.91 -0.37
C PRO A 99 -9.40 20.49 0.57
N ALA A 100 -9.55 21.81 0.58
CA ALA A 100 -10.58 22.51 1.36
C ALA A 100 -12.00 22.21 0.89
N ASN A 101 -12.14 21.87 -0.39
CA ASN A 101 -13.43 21.61 -1.03
C ASN A 101 -13.85 20.17 -0.78
N LEU A 102 -14.90 19.98 0.01
CA LEU A 102 -15.44 18.64 0.33
C LEU A 102 -15.96 17.87 -0.90
N ASN A 103 -16.11 18.50 -2.06
CA ASN A 103 -16.47 17.84 -3.31
C ASN A 103 -15.26 17.24 -4.06
N GLU A 104 -14.04 17.49 -3.60
CA GLU A 104 -12.82 16.92 -4.19
C GLU A 104 -12.42 15.64 -3.44
N ASN A 105 -12.11 14.59 -4.20
CA ASN A 105 -11.72 13.32 -3.61
C ASN A 105 -10.36 13.46 -2.91
N ALA A 106 -10.34 13.29 -1.60
CA ALA A 106 -9.13 13.34 -0.79
C ALA A 106 -8.44 11.95 -0.72
N TYR A 107 -8.04 11.40 -1.86
CA TYR A 107 -7.23 10.16 -1.91
C TYR A 107 -5.81 10.43 -2.40
N PHE A 108 -4.85 9.68 -1.88
CA PHE A 108 -3.43 9.83 -2.22
C PHE A 108 -2.97 8.77 -3.22
N VAL A 109 -3.51 7.55 -3.13
CA VAL A 109 -3.18 6.47 -4.05
C VAL A 109 -4.24 5.37 -3.96
N ALA A 110 -4.57 4.75 -5.09
CA ALA A 110 -5.31 3.50 -5.15
C ALA A 110 -4.53 2.46 -5.99
N MET A 111 -4.48 1.24 -5.47
CA MET A 111 -3.91 0.06 -6.12
C MET A 111 -4.69 -1.17 -5.69
N GLY A 112 -5.23 -1.94 -6.64
CA GLY A 112 -6.03 -3.12 -6.33
C GLY A 112 -7.16 -2.81 -5.34
N GLU A 113 -7.35 -3.65 -4.34
CA GLU A 113 -8.38 -3.45 -3.32
C GLU A 113 -8.08 -2.30 -2.35
N ALA A 114 -6.88 -1.71 -2.36
CA ALA A 114 -6.49 -0.67 -1.40
C ALA A 114 -6.63 0.74 -1.98
N MET A 115 -7.24 1.64 -1.19
CA MET A 115 -7.20 3.07 -1.40
C MET A 115 -6.78 3.77 -0.11
N ILE A 116 -5.79 4.65 -0.21
CA ILE A 116 -5.31 5.48 0.89
C ILE A 116 -5.96 6.84 0.76
N VAL A 117 -6.75 7.22 1.76
CA VAL A 117 -7.47 8.50 1.79
C VAL A 117 -7.02 9.35 2.96
N GLY A 118 -7.16 10.67 2.81
CA GLY A 118 -6.92 11.65 3.85
C GLY A 118 -8.21 12.34 4.27
N LEU A 119 -8.35 12.57 5.56
CA LEU A 119 -9.44 13.31 6.17
C LEU A 119 -8.83 14.49 6.94
N ASN A 120 -9.45 15.67 6.81
CA ASN A 120 -9.09 16.81 7.66
C ASN A 120 -9.78 16.64 9.02
N GLN A 121 -9.01 16.44 10.08
CA GLN A 121 -9.53 16.26 11.44
C GLN A 121 -10.26 17.51 11.95
N HIS A 122 -9.87 18.68 11.46
CA HIS A 122 -10.48 19.96 11.77
C HIS A 122 -11.38 20.35 10.60
N GLU A 123 -12.60 19.78 10.57
CA GLU A 123 -13.65 19.96 9.55
C GLU A 123 -14.03 21.43 9.23
N THR A 124 -13.38 22.42 9.86
CA THR A 124 -13.75 23.84 9.87
C THR A 124 -12.73 24.82 9.27
N ALA A 125 -11.57 24.41 8.72
CA ALA A 125 -10.68 25.38 8.08
C ALA A 125 -9.74 24.81 6.99
N GLY A 126 -10.12 25.00 5.72
CA GLY A 126 -9.17 25.01 4.60
C GLY A 126 -8.58 23.65 4.21
N ALA A 127 -7.61 23.71 3.31
CA ALA A 127 -6.84 22.55 2.90
C ALA A 127 -5.82 22.20 3.99
N THR A 128 -5.55 20.91 4.19
CA THR A 128 -4.52 20.42 5.11
C THR A 128 -3.56 19.51 4.36
N SER A 129 -2.28 19.52 4.72
CA SER A 129 -1.28 18.70 4.06
C SER A 129 -0.24 18.18 5.06
N SER A 130 0.27 16.98 4.76
CA SER A 130 1.48 16.45 5.37
C SER A 130 2.37 15.87 4.28
N SER A 131 3.64 15.65 4.59
CA SER A 131 4.51 14.95 3.64
C SER A 131 3.96 13.55 3.36
N CYS A 132 4.07 13.07 2.13
CA CYS A 132 3.63 11.73 1.78
C CYS A 132 4.43 10.65 2.54
N ARG A 133 5.63 10.96 3.04
CA ARG A 133 6.38 10.12 3.98
C ARG A 133 5.67 10.01 5.34
N ASP A 134 5.10 11.09 5.86
CA ASP A 134 4.35 11.05 7.13
C ASP A 134 3.01 10.34 6.96
N VAL A 135 2.36 10.51 5.81
CA VAL A 135 1.18 9.71 5.43
C VAL A 135 1.56 8.23 5.33
N ALA A 136 2.71 7.90 4.74
CA ALA A 136 3.20 6.52 4.67
C ALA A 136 3.42 5.92 6.06
N LEU A 137 3.86 6.71 7.04
CA LEU A 137 4.06 6.23 8.41
C LEU A 137 2.73 5.87 9.10
N ALA A 138 1.66 6.63 8.85
CA ALA A 138 0.31 6.26 9.27
C ALA A 138 -0.17 4.94 8.61
N VAL A 139 0.05 4.79 7.29
CA VAL A 139 -0.27 3.55 6.56
C VAL A 139 0.53 2.36 7.12
N GLN A 140 1.81 2.57 7.47
CA GLN A 140 2.66 1.59 8.11
C GLN A 140 2.08 1.11 9.44
N TRP A 141 1.62 2.04 10.29
CA TRP A 141 0.96 1.68 11.54
C TRP A 141 -0.27 0.79 11.27
N LEU A 142 -1.07 1.12 10.26
CA LEU A 142 -2.29 0.37 9.93
C LEU A 142 -2.01 -1.05 9.46
N PHE A 143 -1.09 -1.29 8.51
CA PHE A 143 -0.85 -2.67 8.07
C PHE A 143 -0.03 -3.50 9.06
N ILE A 144 0.66 -2.88 10.04
CA ILE A 144 1.28 -3.60 11.15
C ILE A 144 0.23 -4.02 12.18
N ASN A 145 -0.67 -3.11 12.59
CA ASN A 145 -1.53 -3.31 13.75
C ASN A 145 -2.95 -3.80 13.39
N CYS A 146 -3.43 -3.50 12.19
CA CYS A 146 -4.80 -3.78 11.74
C CYS A 146 -4.87 -4.86 10.66
N ASN A 147 -3.78 -5.58 10.38
CA ASN A 147 -3.80 -6.72 9.47
C ASN A 147 -4.49 -7.93 10.13
N GLN A 148 -5.63 -8.30 9.59
CA GLN A 148 -6.41 -9.47 10.01
C GLN A 148 -6.60 -10.40 8.81
N GLY A 149 -5.89 -11.53 8.81
CA GLY A 149 -6.01 -12.53 7.74
C GLY A 149 -5.58 -12.04 6.36
N GLY A 150 -4.61 -11.11 6.28
CA GLY A 150 -4.14 -10.54 5.02
C GLY A 150 -4.99 -9.37 4.51
N ARG A 151 -5.91 -8.86 5.34
CA ARG A 151 -6.73 -7.69 5.03
C ARG A 151 -6.47 -6.57 6.04
N VAL A 152 -6.49 -5.33 5.59
CA VAL A 152 -6.22 -4.12 6.37
C VAL A 152 -7.40 -3.17 6.27
N GLY A 153 -7.71 -2.48 7.37
CA GLY A 153 -8.69 -1.42 7.41
C GLY A 153 -8.59 -0.66 8.73
N GLY A 154 -8.66 0.65 8.69
CA GLY A 154 -8.48 1.48 9.87
C GLY A 154 -8.06 2.90 9.55
N ARG A 155 -7.87 3.69 10.61
CA ARG A 155 -7.46 5.09 10.54
C ARG A 155 -6.28 5.37 11.46
N ALA A 156 -5.35 6.18 11.01
CA ALA A 156 -4.22 6.63 11.80
C ALA A 156 -3.86 8.07 11.46
N VAL A 157 -3.38 8.84 12.43
CA VAL A 157 -2.90 10.21 12.21
C VAL A 157 -1.60 10.17 11.42
N ALA A 158 -1.46 11.08 10.44
CA ALA A 158 -0.17 11.31 9.80
C ALA A 158 0.77 12.07 10.75
N ASN A 159 2.03 11.63 10.82
CA ASN A 159 3.05 12.15 11.75
C ASN A 159 3.43 13.64 11.56
N GLY A 160 2.96 14.26 10.48
CA GLY A 160 3.30 15.62 10.06
C GLY A 160 2.58 16.69 10.88
N ASN A 161 1.59 17.35 10.28
CA ASN A 161 0.95 18.53 10.90
C ASN A 161 -0.07 18.18 12.01
N GLY A 162 -0.42 16.91 12.19
CA GLY A 162 -1.39 16.45 13.20
C GLY A 162 -2.86 16.70 12.84
N ASP A 163 -3.13 17.31 11.68
CA ASP A 163 -4.50 17.64 11.23
C ASP A 163 -5.03 16.66 10.17
N LEU A 164 -4.20 15.71 9.75
CA LEU A 164 -4.49 14.78 8.66
C LEU A 164 -4.63 13.36 9.22
N VAL A 165 -5.84 12.81 9.12
CA VAL A 165 -6.13 11.40 9.42
C VAL A 165 -6.08 10.61 8.12
N VAL A 166 -5.32 9.54 8.12
CA VAL A 166 -5.17 8.62 6.99
C VAL A 166 -6.05 7.41 7.21
N GLU A 167 -6.84 7.05 6.21
CA GLU A 167 -7.68 5.84 6.22
C GLU A 167 -7.26 4.87 5.12
N VAL A 168 -7.21 3.59 5.47
CA VAL A 168 -7.10 2.47 4.52
C VAL A 168 -8.49 1.87 4.35
N GLN A 169 -9.01 1.94 3.13
CA GLN A 169 -10.34 1.41 2.80
C GLN A 169 -10.33 0.64 1.46
N ARG A 170 -11.44 -0.05 1.17
CA ARG A 170 -11.63 -0.68 -0.13
C ARG A 170 -11.66 0.37 -1.24
N SER A 171 -10.84 0.15 -2.26
CA SER A 171 -10.87 0.91 -3.50
C SER A 171 -12.21 0.74 -4.21
N PRO A 172 -12.88 1.81 -4.68
CA PRO A 172 -14.13 1.70 -5.45
C PRO A 172 -13.91 1.19 -6.88
N TYR A 173 -12.64 1.06 -7.30
CA TYR A 173 -12.28 0.60 -8.64
C TYR A 173 -12.22 -0.93 -8.76
N TYR A 174 -12.39 -1.68 -7.64
CA TYR A 174 -12.23 -3.14 -7.53
C TYR A 174 -13.19 -3.79 -6.51
#